data_AF-A0A507BEI2-F1
#
_entry.id   AF-A0A507BEI2-F1
#
_cell.length_a   1.000
_cell.length_b   1.000
_cell.length_c   1.000
_cell.angle_alpha   90.00
_cell.angle_beta   90.00
_cell.angle_gamma   90.00
#
_symmetry.space_group_name_H-M   'P 1'
#
loop_
_entity.id
_entity.type
_entity.pdbx_description
1 polymer ?
#
loop_
_entity_poly.entity_id
_entity_poly.type
_entity_poly.pdbx_seq_one_letter_code
_entity_poly.pdbx_strand_id
1 'polypeptide(L)'
;MNNTSGLSVVAYPLLGTYNISKAALAMLSGTLRLELEPFGVQVVDLKAGGVQINFFPNQEGGHYPTLPKGSLYKVAEKEVEHEWSDAGARKDG
;
A
#
# COMPACT_ATOMS: atom_id res chain seq x y z
N MET A 1 11.68 -11.01 8.10
CA MET A 1 11.66 -9.72 7.38
C MET A 1 10.23 -9.46 6.95
N ASN A 2 9.67 -8.30 7.30
CA ASN A 2 8.30 -7.92 6.97
C ASN A 2 8.33 -6.80 5.93
N ASN A 3 7.47 -6.87 4.92
CA ASN A 3 7.39 -5.87 3.86
C ASN A 3 6.20 -4.93 4.12
N THR A 4 6.49 -3.71 4.59
CA THR A 4 5.47 -2.68 4.83
C THR A 4 5.33 -1.77 3.62
N SER A 5 5.26 -0.45 3.82
CA SER A 5 5.14 0.57 2.77
C SER A 5 5.48 1.94 3.35
N GLY A 6 5.89 2.90 2.51
CA GLY A 6 5.88 4.32 2.88
C GLY A 6 4.51 4.79 3.39
N LEU A 7 3.42 4.16 2.92
CA LEU A 7 2.05 4.43 3.36
C LEU A 7 1.73 3.95 4.79
N SER A 8 2.69 3.33 5.49
CA SER A 8 2.60 3.08 6.94
C SER A 8 2.69 4.36 7.77
N VAL A 9 3.21 5.46 7.21
CA VAL A 9 3.41 6.74 7.91
C VAL A 9 2.88 7.95 7.14
N VAL A 10 2.54 7.79 5.85
CA VAL A 10 1.94 8.83 5.01
C VAL A 10 0.49 8.47 4.70
N ALA A 11 -0.41 9.42 4.95
CA ALA A 11 -1.81 9.26 4.57
C ALA A 11 -1.96 9.43 3.06
N TYR A 12 -2.21 8.31 2.36
CA TYR A 12 -2.57 8.32 0.94
C TYR A 12 -4.09 8.13 0.78
N PRO A 13 -4.77 9.04 0.07
CA PRO A 13 -6.22 8.97 -0.09
C PRO A 13 -6.64 7.71 -0.85
N LEU A 14 -7.86 7.25 -0.59
CA LEU A 14 -8.49 6.09 -1.25
C LEU A 14 -7.80 4.72 -1.04
N LEU A 15 -6.72 4.68 -0.25
CA LEU A 15 -6.03 3.46 0.18
C LEU A 15 -6.09 3.26 1.71
N GLY A 16 -7.14 3.75 2.36
CA GLY A 16 -7.23 3.82 3.82
C GLY A 16 -6.99 2.48 4.54
N THR A 17 -7.64 1.40 4.10
CA THR A 17 -7.46 0.06 4.68
C THR A 17 -6.04 -0.48 4.45
N TYR A 18 -5.46 -0.21 3.28
CA TYR A 18 -4.07 -0.54 2.99
C TYR A 18 -3.12 0.23 3.92
N ASN A 19 -3.28 1.54 4.09
CA ASN A 19 -2.49 2.37 5.01
C ASN A 19 -2.55 1.82 6.44
N ILE A 20 -3.77 1.51 6.92
CA ILE A 20 -3.98 0.91 8.25
C ILE A 20 -3.23 -0.42 8.38
N SER A 21 -3.36 -1.32 7.40
CA SER A 21 -2.69 -2.63 7.44
C SER A 21 -1.17 -2.50 7.47
N LYS A 22 -0.60 -1.55 6.70
CA LYS A 22 0.85 -1.33 6.64
C LYS A 22 1.37 -0.63 7.89
N ALA A 23 0.60 0.29 8.49
CA ALA A 23 0.91 0.90 9.78
C ALA A 23 0.88 -0.13 10.92
N ALA A 24 -0.17 -0.96 10.98
CA ALA A 24 -0.27 -2.04 11.96
C ALA A 24 0.88 -3.03 11.85
N LEU A 25 1.26 -3.42 10.63
CA LEU A 25 2.40 -4.31 10.40
C LEU A 25 3.74 -3.66 10.77
N ALA A 26 3.91 -2.35 10.54
CA ALA A 26 5.09 -1.62 10.99
C ALA A 26 5.19 -1.59 12.53
N MET A 27 4.08 -1.34 13.21
CA MET A 27 4.01 -1.40 14.68
C MET A 27 4.35 -2.81 15.19
N LEU A 28 3.71 -3.84 14.63
CA LEU A 28 4.00 -5.23 14.97
C LEU A 28 5.47 -5.57 14.78
N SER A 29 6.08 -5.13 13.69
CA SER A 29 7.50 -5.37 13.40
C SER A 29 8.41 -4.70 14.44
N GLY A 30 8.05 -3.49 14.89
CA GLY A 30 8.74 -2.79 15.97
C GLY A 30 8.64 -3.53 17.31
N THR A 31 7.46 -4.04 17.65
CA THR A 31 7.23 -4.84 18.86
C THR A 31 8.05 -6.13 18.82
N LEU A 32 7.95 -6.91 17.74
CA LEU A 32 8.68 -8.17 17.58
C LEU A 32 10.20 -7.96 17.62
N ARG A 33 10.71 -6.84 17.11
CA ARG A 33 12.14 -6.52 17.20
C ARG A 33 12.62 -6.45 18.64
N LEU A 34 11.84 -5.85 19.53
CA LEU A 34 12.18 -5.72 20.95
C LEU A 34 12.00 -7.07 21.69
N GLU A 35 10.90 -7.77 21.42
CA GLU A 35 10.60 -9.04 22.08
C GLU A 35 11.56 -10.17 21.69
N LEU A 36 12.08 -10.15 20.45
CA LEU A 36 12.94 -11.21 19.91
C LEU A 36 14.44 -10.91 20.02
N GLU A 37 14.82 -9.70 20.40
CA GLU A 37 16.23 -9.30 20.60
C GLU A 37 17.00 -10.21 21.58
N PRO A 38 16.45 -10.61 22.75
CA PRO A 38 17.15 -11.50 23.69
C PRO A 38 17.47 -12.89 23.14
N PHE A 39 16.77 -13.31 22.08
CA PHE A 39 16.98 -14.59 21.42
C PHE A 39 17.98 -14.48 20.25
N GLY A 40 18.59 -13.31 20.03
CA GLY A 40 19.51 -13.06 18.91
C GLY A 40 18.82 -12.99 17.55
N VAL A 41 17.49 -12.79 17.52
CA VAL A 41 16.71 -12.76 16.28
C VAL A 41 16.55 -11.32 15.79
N GLN A 42 16.90 -11.08 14.54
CA GLN A 42 16.74 -9.77 13.90
C GLN A 42 15.42 -9.67 13.15
N VAL A 43 14.63 -8.66 13.48
CA VAL A 43 13.40 -8.30 12.76
C VAL A 43 13.65 -7.05 11.92
N VAL A 44 13.45 -7.17 10.60
CA VAL A 44 13.62 -6.09 9.62
C VAL A 44 12.27 -5.70 9.04
N ASP A 45 11.93 -4.42 9.13
CA ASP A 45 10.81 -3.78 8.43
C ASP A 45 11.32 -3.09 7.15
N LEU A 46 10.95 -3.64 5.99
CA LEU A 46 11.23 -3.05 4.69
C LEU A 46 10.03 -2.19 4.25
N LYS A 47 10.21 -0.86 4.27
CA LYS A 47 9.23 0.09 3.75
C LYS A 47 9.39 0.24 2.23
N ALA A 48 8.58 -0.51 1.47
CA ALA A 48 8.57 -0.38 0.01
C ALA A 48 7.94 0.95 -0.45
N GLY A 49 8.57 1.60 -1.43
CA GLY A 49 7.99 2.70 -2.19
C GLY A 49 7.15 2.21 -3.37
N GLY A 50 6.78 3.13 -4.28
CA GLY A 50 6.12 2.76 -5.53
C GLY A 50 7.06 1.95 -6.44
N VAL A 51 6.76 0.66 -6.61
CA VAL A 51 7.46 -0.31 -7.47
C VAL A 51 6.45 -0.89 -8.44
N GLN A 52 6.83 -1.07 -9.71
CA GLN A 52 5.96 -1.64 -10.72
C GLN A 52 5.69 -3.12 -10.42
N ILE A 53 4.45 -3.42 -10.04
CA ILE A 53 3.95 -4.77 -9.76
C ILE A 53 2.47 -4.84 -10.18
N ASN A 54 1.93 -6.04 -10.31
CA ASN A 54 0.50 -6.28 -10.60
C ASN A 54 -0.38 -6.06 -9.35
N PHE A 55 -0.30 -4.90 -8.70
CA PHE A 55 -0.93 -4.65 -7.40
C PHE A 55 -2.47 -4.70 -7.47
N PHE A 56 -3.07 -3.88 -8.34
CA PHE A 56 -4.52 -3.77 -8.46
C PHE A 56 -5.17 -4.98 -9.16
N PRO A 57 -4.60 -5.54 -10.24
CA PRO A 57 -5.17 -6.74 -10.86
C PRO A 57 -5.12 -7.98 -9.96
N ASN A 58 -4.27 -8.00 -8.93
CA ASN A 58 -4.20 -9.10 -7.97
C ASN A 58 -5.17 -8.94 -6.77
N GLN A 59 -6.06 -7.95 -6.81
CA GLN A 59 -7.16 -7.79 -5.85
C GLN A 59 -8.31 -8.74 -6.23
N GLU A 60 -9.24 -8.96 -5.29
CA GLU A 60 -10.48 -9.69 -5.59
C GLU A 60 -11.22 -9.04 -6.76
N GLY A 61 -11.57 -9.84 -7.77
CA GLY A 61 -12.22 -9.38 -8.99
C GLY A 61 -11.29 -9.23 -10.19
N GLY A 62 -9.95 -9.25 -10.03
CA GLY A 62 -9.03 -9.35 -11.17
C GLY A 62 -9.02 -8.15 -12.12
N HIS A 63 -9.53 -7.01 -11.68
CA HIS A 63 -9.71 -5.81 -12.50
C HIS A 63 -9.21 -4.57 -11.77
N TYR A 64 -8.91 -3.51 -12.53
CA TYR A 64 -8.61 -2.21 -11.96
C TYR A 64 -9.82 -1.64 -11.21
N PRO A 65 -9.64 -1.11 -9.99
CA PRO A 65 -10.73 -0.50 -9.26
C PRO A 65 -11.24 0.74 -9.98
N THR A 66 -12.55 0.94 -9.92
CA THR A 66 -13.23 2.14 -10.44
C THR A 66 -13.99 2.82 -9.32
N LEU A 67 -14.25 4.12 -9.48
CA LEU A 67 -15.03 4.86 -8.50
C LEU A 67 -16.50 4.39 -8.52
N PRO A 68 -17.11 4.14 -7.35
CA PRO A 68 -18.53 3.82 -7.27
C PRO A 68 -19.42 4.88 -7.94
N LYS A 69 -20.56 4.45 -8.48
CA LYS A 69 -21.58 5.37 -9.02
C LYS A 69 -22.04 6.33 -7.92
N GLY A 70 -22.06 7.62 -8.23
CA GLY A 70 -22.44 8.67 -7.26
C GLY A 70 -21.35 9.03 -6.24
N SER A 71 -20.12 8.53 -6.40
CA SER A 71 -18.99 8.95 -5.56
C SER A 71 -18.79 10.47 -5.61
N LEU A 72 -18.57 11.09 -4.45
CA LEU A 72 -18.19 12.50 -4.34
C LEU A 72 -16.87 12.81 -5.06
N TYR A 73 -16.03 11.80 -5.28
CA TYR A 73 -14.76 11.91 -5.99
C TYR A 73 -14.89 11.81 -7.52
N LYS A 74 -16.11 11.74 -8.07
CA LYS A 74 -16.33 11.64 -9.53
C LYS A 74 -15.71 12.80 -10.32
N VAL A 75 -15.55 13.97 -9.72
CA VAL A 75 -14.86 15.12 -10.34
C VAL A 75 -13.40 14.81 -10.72
N ALA A 76 -12.75 13.87 -10.04
CA ALA A 76 -11.37 13.44 -10.27
C ALA A 76 -11.29 11.98 -10.75
N GLU A 77 -12.37 11.45 -11.32
CA GLU A 77 -12.45 10.04 -11.76
C GLU A 77 -11.32 9.67 -12.70
N LYS A 78 -11.04 10.53 -13.68
CA LYS A 78 -10.01 10.28 -14.68
C LYS A 78 -8.63 10.12 -14.03
N GLU A 79 -8.27 11.00 -13.11
CA GLU A 79 -6.98 11.01 -12.43
C GLU A 79 -6.88 9.79 -11.49
N VAL A 80 -7.91 9.52 -10.68
CA VAL A 80 -7.91 8.41 -9.73
C VAL A 80 -7.81 7.06 -10.45
N GLU A 81 -8.60 6.83 -11.49
CA GLU A 81 -8.59 5.56 -12.22
C GLU A 81 -7.35 5.41 -13.11
N HIS A 82 -6.77 6.52 -13.58
CA HIS A 82 -5.46 6.50 -14.24
C HIS A 82 -4.37 6.01 -13.28
N GLU A 83 -4.28 6.56 -12.07
CA GLU A 83 -3.31 6.15 -11.04
C GLU A 83 -3.45 4.68 -10.66
N TRP A 84 -4.67 4.16 -10.66
CA TRP A 84 -4.92 2.75 -10.37
C TRP A 84 -4.65 1.80 -11.53
N SER A 85 -4.49 2.32 -12.75
CA SER A 85 -4.24 1.51 -13.95
C SER A 85 -2.76 1.14 -14.16
N ASP A 86 -2.49 0.25 -15.12
CA ASP A 86 -1.14 -0.01 -15.64
C ASP A 86 -0.42 1.25 -16.15
N ALA A 87 -1.16 2.27 -16.59
CA ALA A 87 -0.58 3.52 -17.04
C ALA A 87 0.00 4.32 -15.87
N GLY A 88 -0.72 4.44 -14.75
CA GLY A 88 -0.23 5.09 -13.53
C GLY A 88 0.92 4.34 -12.84
N ALA A 89 1.00 3.01 -13.01
CA ALA A 89 2.09 2.21 -12.48
C ALA A 89 3.43 2.39 -13.23
N ARG A 90 3.42 2.98 -14.44
CA ARG A 90 4.62 3.27 -15.22
C ARG A 90 5.17 4.62 -14.78
N LYS A 91 6.39 4.63 -14.25
CA LYS A 91 7.14 5.88 -14.08
C LYS A 91 7.79 6.22 -15.42
N ASP A 92 7.47 7.40 -15.95
CA ASP A 92 8.16 7.99 -17.09
C ASP A 92 9.67 7.98 -16.78
N GLY A 93 10.43 7.29 -17.64
CA GLY A 93 11.89 7.27 -17.57
C GLY A 93 12.48 8.57 -18.11
#